data_AF-A0A351LGS0-F1
#
_entry.id   AF-A0A351LGS0-F1
#
_cell.length_a   1.000
_cell.length_b   1.000
_cell.length_c   1.000
_cell.angle_alpha   90.00
_cell.angle_beta   90.00
_cell.angle_gamma   90.00
#
_symmetry.space_group_name_H-M   'P 1'
#
loop_
_entity.id
_entity.type
_entity.pdbx_description
1 polymer ?
#
loop_
_entity_poly.entity_id
_entity_poly.type
_entity_poly.pdbx_seq_one_letter_code
_entity_poly.pdbx_strand_id
1 'polypeptide(L)'
;TGVKEHQVVSFDLRLGGVSALTDATIELPCDRSLAEMSQNIPITYVPARNTIFLSFALAYAEAINAERVYIGVNALDYSGYPDCRPDYIQAMQEVFRLGTKQGREGEPIDILTPLINLKKTDIIQLGNSLGVPWEKTWSCYAGEDFACGVCDSCQLRLAAFAELGLKDPLPYRSVEVRDKKL
;
A
#
# COMPACT_ATOMS: atom_id res chain seq x y z
N THR A 1 12.81 19.82 10.17
CA THR A 1 13.32 18.54 9.65
C THR A 1 12.32 18.04 8.62
N GLY A 2 12.80 17.53 7.49
CA GLY A 2 11.98 17.09 6.37
C GLY A 2 12.75 16.06 5.56
N VAL A 3 12.21 15.65 4.41
CA VAL A 3 12.89 14.74 3.49
C VAL A 3 14.24 15.34 3.09
N LYS A 4 15.34 14.64 3.40
CA LYS A 4 16.70 15.06 3.04
C LYS A 4 17.02 14.77 1.57
N GLU A 5 16.51 13.64 1.08
CA GLU A 5 16.83 13.09 -0.23
C GLU A 5 15.65 12.26 -0.74
N HIS A 6 15.45 12.26 -2.05
CA HIS A 6 14.45 11.43 -2.73
C HIS A 6 15.14 10.64 -3.83
N GLN A 7 15.09 9.30 -3.72
CA GLN A 7 15.70 8.38 -4.67
C GLN A 7 14.62 7.60 -5.41
N VAL A 8 14.81 7.45 -6.72
CA VAL A 8 13.89 6.72 -7.60
C VAL A 8 14.60 5.50 -8.15
N VAL A 9 14.05 4.31 -7.86
CA VAL A 9 14.51 3.04 -8.41
C VAL A 9 13.51 2.56 -9.44
N SER A 10 13.95 2.42 -10.70
CA SER A 10 13.11 1.96 -11.81
C SER A 10 13.31 0.47 -12.07
N PHE A 11 12.22 -0.30 -12.11
CA PHE A 11 12.21 -1.74 -12.37
C PHE A 11 10.84 -2.17 -12.90
N ASP A 12 10.77 -3.38 -13.45
CA ASP A 12 9.56 -3.92 -14.05
C ASP A 12 8.99 -5.07 -13.21
N LEU A 13 7.74 -4.94 -12.79
CA LEU A 13 7.00 -5.93 -12.01
C LEU A 13 6.00 -6.74 -12.85
N ARG A 14 5.95 -6.55 -14.17
CA ARG A 14 5.01 -7.24 -15.07
C ARG A 14 5.40 -8.68 -15.38
N LEU A 15 6.40 -9.22 -14.66
CA LEU A 15 6.87 -10.58 -14.82
C LEU A 15 5.73 -11.58 -14.53
N GLY A 16 5.37 -12.37 -15.54
CA GLY A 16 4.44 -13.51 -15.40
C GLY A 16 2.95 -13.21 -15.62
N GLY A 17 2.52 -11.95 -15.75
CA GLY A 17 1.16 -11.62 -16.19
C GLY A 17 0.03 -12.13 -15.29
N VAL A 18 0.20 -12.09 -13.96
CA VAL A 18 -0.76 -12.71 -13.01
C VAL A 18 -1.56 -11.71 -12.17
N SER A 19 -1.40 -10.41 -12.39
CA SER A 19 -2.04 -9.36 -11.58
C SER A 19 -2.76 -8.35 -12.44
N ALA A 20 -3.97 -7.94 -12.04
CA ALA A 20 -4.72 -6.86 -12.67
C ALA A 20 -4.01 -5.48 -12.58
N LEU A 21 -2.97 -5.35 -11.75
CA LEU A 21 -2.17 -4.13 -11.66
C LEU A 21 -0.98 -4.09 -12.62
N THR A 22 -0.60 -5.24 -13.18
CA THR A 22 0.61 -5.36 -14.02
C THR A 22 0.34 -6.04 -15.36
N ASP A 23 -0.86 -6.57 -15.57
CA ASP A 23 -1.29 -7.17 -16.83
C ASP A 23 -2.57 -6.50 -17.32
N ALA A 24 -2.48 -5.81 -18.45
CA ALA A 24 -3.60 -5.08 -19.05
C ALA A 24 -4.70 -5.99 -19.63
N THR A 25 -4.44 -7.30 -19.74
CA THR A 25 -5.44 -8.29 -20.19
C THR A 25 -6.35 -8.77 -19.06
N ILE A 26 -6.00 -8.46 -17.81
CA ILE A 26 -6.78 -8.83 -16.62
C ILE A 26 -7.59 -7.61 -16.17
N GLU A 27 -8.91 -7.75 -16.10
CA GLU A 27 -9.77 -6.66 -15.67
C GLU A 27 -9.58 -6.31 -14.19
N LEU A 28 -9.57 -5.02 -13.91
CA LEU A 28 -9.52 -4.51 -12.54
C LEU A 28 -10.88 -4.74 -11.85
N PRO A 29 -10.94 -5.43 -10.70
CA PRO A 29 -12.19 -5.60 -9.96
C PRO A 29 -12.76 -4.23 -9.54
N CYS A 30 -14.04 -4.03 -9.86
CA CYS A 30 -14.80 -2.83 -9.53
C CYS A 30 -16.13 -3.21 -8.89
N ASP A 31 -16.68 -2.29 -8.10
CA ASP A 31 -18.03 -2.37 -7.51
C ASP A 31 -18.26 -3.60 -6.61
N ARG A 32 -17.20 -4.11 -5.97
CA ARG A 32 -17.30 -5.21 -5.01
C ARG A 32 -17.76 -4.69 -3.64
N SER A 33 -18.45 -5.52 -2.88
CA SER A 33 -18.74 -5.24 -1.47
C SER A 33 -17.52 -5.54 -0.60
N LEU A 34 -17.45 -4.93 0.60
CA LEU A 34 -16.38 -5.20 1.57
C LEU A 34 -16.27 -6.69 1.94
N ALA A 35 -17.41 -7.40 1.95
CA ALA A 35 -17.45 -8.83 2.23
C ALA A 35 -16.86 -9.67 1.08
N GLU A 36 -17.05 -9.26 -0.18
CA GLU A 36 -16.44 -9.91 -1.35
C GLU A 36 -14.94 -9.62 -1.45
N MET A 37 -14.50 -8.44 -1.04
CA MET A 37 -13.09 -8.09 -0.99
C MET A 37 -12.31 -8.93 0.02
N SER A 38 -12.94 -9.35 1.11
CA SER A 38 -12.29 -10.07 2.22
C SER A 38 -11.96 -11.54 1.91
N GLN A 39 -12.29 -12.05 0.72
CA GLN A 39 -12.17 -13.46 0.38
C GLN A 39 -10.95 -13.70 -0.51
N ASN A 40 -10.06 -14.61 -0.08
CA ASN A 40 -8.86 -15.03 -0.78
C ASN A 40 -7.80 -13.92 -1.00
N ILE A 41 -6.69 -14.26 -1.65
CA ILE A 41 -5.72 -13.28 -2.13
C ILE A 41 -6.30 -12.63 -3.39
N PRO A 42 -6.42 -11.29 -3.45
CA PRO A 42 -7.08 -10.62 -4.57
C PRO A 42 -6.22 -10.66 -5.84
N ILE A 43 -6.85 -10.59 -7.01
CA ILE A 43 -6.17 -10.55 -8.31
C ILE A 43 -5.33 -9.27 -8.53
N THR A 44 -5.51 -8.27 -7.66
CA THR A 44 -4.64 -7.08 -7.59
C THR A 44 -3.33 -7.33 -6.83
N TYR A 45 -3.11 -8.54 -6.32
CA TYR A 45 -1.84 -8.95 -5.73
C TYR A 45 -0.77 -9.05 -6.80
N VAL A 46 0.33 -8.34 -6.59
CA VAL A 46 1.54 -8.46 -7.40
C VAL A 46 2.50 -9.37 -6.63
N PRO A 47 2.86 -10.55 -7.16
CA PRO A 47 3.65 -11.54 -6.43
C PRO A 47 4.94 -10.99 -5.83
N ALA A 48 5.13 -11.18 -4.52
CA ALA A 48 6.34 -10.84 -3.77
C ALA A 48 6.82 -9.39 -3.94
N ARG A 49 5.91 -8.46 -4.27
CA ARG A 49 6.26 -7.06 -4.53
C ARG A 49 6.91 -6.41 -3.31
N ASN A 50 6.37 -6.61 -2.10
CA ASN A 50 6.98 -6.00 -0.91
C ASN A 50 8.34 -6.64 -0.58
N THR A 51 8.60 -7.89 -0.95
CA THR A 51 9.95 -8.48 -0.83
C THR A 51 10.96 -7.68 -1.64
N ILE A 52 10.62 -7.35 -2.89
CA ILE A 52 11.46 -6.55 -3.79
C ILE A 52 11.63 -5.13 -3.24
N PHE A 53 10.56 -4.52 -2.73
CA PHE A 53 10.64 -3.17 -2.15
C PHE A 53 11.55 -3.14 -0.91
N LEU A 54 11.41 -4.12 -0.02
CA LEU A 54 12.23 -4.24 1.18
C LEU A 54 13.68 -4.56 0.85
N SER A 55 13.99 -5.29 -0.23
CA SER A 55 15.38 -5.52 -0.64
C SER A 55 16.06 -4.26 -1.14
N PHE A 56 15.36 -3.41 -1.92
CA PHE A 56 15.87 -2.10 -2.29
C PHE A 56 16.05 -1.18 -1.08
N ALA A 57 15.07 -1.16 -0.17
CA ALA A 57 15.14 -0.37 1.04
C ALA A 57 16.32 -0.81 1.93
N LEU A 58 16.55 -2.12 2.07
CA LEU A 58 17.66 -2.70 2.80
C LEU A 58 19.01 -2.21 2.25
N ALA A 59 19.23 -2.41 0.95
CA ALA A 59 20.48 -2.05 0.30
C ALA A 59 20.77 -0.55 0.41
N TYR A 60 19.75 0.31 0.22
CA TYR A 60 19.91 1.75 0.35
C TYR A 60 20.13 2.18 1.81
N ALA A 61 19.36 1.64 2.75
CA ALA A 61 19.52 1.93 4.18
C ALA A 61 20.92 1.58 4.67
N GLU A 62 21.46 0.43 4.26
CA GLU A 62 22.82 0.03 4.62
C GLU A 62 23.87 0.97 4.02
N ALA A 63 23.72 1.34 2.74
CA ALA A 63 24.66 2.23 2.06
C ALA A 63 24.78 3.61 2.74
N ILE A 64 23.72 4.08 3.40
CA ILE A 64 23.70 5.38 4.09
C ILE A 64 23.82 5.25 5.62
N ASN A 65 24.06 4.05 6.15
CA ASN A 65 24.07 3.73 7.59
C ASN A 65 22.78 4.18 8.32
N ALA A 66 21.62 3.99 7.69
CA ALA A 66 20.35 4.25 8.35
C ALA A 66 20.10 3.20 9.44
N GLU A 67 19.41 3.60 10.50
CA GLU A 67 19.01 2.69 11.58
C GLU A 67 17.66 2.02 11.30
N ARG A 68 16.83 2.61 10.43
CA ARG A 68 15.41 2.24 10.29
C ARG A 68 14.92 2.34 8.86
N VAL A 69 14.08 1.39 8.49
CA VAL A 69 13.24 1.40 7.27
C VAL A 69 11.78 1.41 7.69
N TYR A 70 11.01 2.39 7.21
CA TYR A 70 9.57 2.47 7.43
C TYR A 70 8.82 1.96 6.21
N ILE A 71 7.84 1.08 6.41
CA ILE A 71 6.93 0.63 5.35
C ILE A 71 5.47 0.70 5.81
N GLY A 72 4.62 1.30 4.97
CA GLY A 72 3.20 1.52 5.24
C GLY A 72 2.29 0.31 4.99
N VAL A 73 2.76 -0.92 5.25
CA VAL A 73 1.91 -2.12 5.13
C VAL A 73 0.80 -2.08 6.17
N ASN A 74 -0.33 -2.71 5.83
CA ASN A 74 -1.52 -2.75 6.66
C ASN A 74 -2.13 -4.16 6.58
N ALA A 75 -2.31 -4.82 7.73
CA ALA A 75 -2.66 -6.24 7.80
C ALA A 75 -4.12 -6.51 8.17
N LEU A 76 -4.81 -5.55 8.80
CA LEU A 76 -6.18 -5.73 9.28
C LEU A 76 -7.23 -5.69 8.17
N ASP A 77 -7.02 -4.84 7.17
CA ASP A 77 -8.06 -4.52 6.21
C ASP A 77 -7.86 -5.32 4.92
N TYR A 78 -8.67 -6.38 4.78
CA TYR A 78 -9.27 -6.94 3.55
C TYR A 78 -8.36 -7.37 2.41
N SER A 79 -7.05 -7.21 2.55
CA SER A 79 -6.16 -7.24 1.39
C SER A 79 -5.61 -8.62 1.10
N GLY A 80 -5.67 -9.55 2.05
CA GLY A 80 -5.22 -10.94 1.88
C GLY A 80 -3.72 -11.10 1.57
N TYR A 81 -3.00 -10.00 1.30
CA TYR A 81 -1.65 -9.99 0.77
C TYR A 81 -0.69 -10.66 1.76
N PRO A 82 -0.03 -11.76 1.37
CA PRO A 82 0.83 -12.51 2.28
C PRO A 82 2.05 -11.69 2.74
N ASP A 83 2.53 -10.79 1.90
CA ASP A 83 3.71 -9.95 2.11
C ASP A 83 3.43 -8.64 2.88
N CYS A 84 2.23 -8.51 3.47
CA CYS A 84 1.85 -7.42 4.38
C CYS A 84 1.68 -7.88 5.84
N ARG A 85 1.82 -9.18 6.11
CA ARG A 85 1.47 -9.78 7.41
C ARG A 85 2.60 -9.63 8.44
N PRO A 86 2.27 -9.55 9.75
CA PRO A 86 3.27 -9.39 10.79
C PRO A 86 4.35 -10.48 10.82
N ASP A 87 3.98 -11.73 10.58
CA ASP A 87 4.91 -12.87 10.52
C ASP A 87 5.89 -12.76 9.34
N TYR A 88 5.41 -12.33 8.17
CA TYR A 88 6.27 -12.04 7.03
C TYR A 88 7.24 -10.88 7.32
N ILE A 89 6.77 -9.79 7.94
CA ILE A 89 7.64 -8.66 8.32
C ILE A 89 8.71 -9.10 9.33
N GLN A 90 8.37 -9.96 10.29
CA GLN A 90 9.34 -10.56 11.22
C GLN A 90 10.39 -11.41 10.50
N ALA A 91 9.98 -12.21 9.50
CA ALA A 91 10.92 -12.96 8.69
C ALA A 91 11.88 -12.03 7.91
N MET A 92 11.37 -10.93 7.36
CA MET A 92 12.20 -9.92 6.69
C MET A 92 13.14 -9.18 7.64
N GLN A 93 12.74 -8.95 8.90
CA GLN A 93 13.62 -8.39 9.92
C GLN A 93 14.84 -9.29 10.17
N GLU A 94 14.65 -10.62 10.14
CA GLU A 94 15.75 -11.57 10.26
C GLU A 94 16.67 -11.53 9.03
N VAL A 95 16.11 -11.32 7.83
CA VAL A 95 16.91 -11.07 6.62
C VAL A 95 17.77 -9.81 6.77
N PHE A 96 17.21 -8.71 7.31
CA PHE A 96 17.96 -7.47 7.55
C PHE A 96 19.12 -7.69 8.54
N ARG A 97 18.86 -8.45 9.61
CA ARG A 97 19.86 -8.78 10.64
C ARG A 97 20.99 -9.67 10.12
N LEU A 98 20.65 -10.67 9.29
CA LEU A 98 21.61 -11.66 8.81
C LEU A 98 22.32 -11.27 7.51
N GLY A 99 21.67 -10.46 6.68
CA GLY A 99 22.07 -10.15 5.30
C GLY A 99 22.92 -8.90 5.14
N THR A 100 23.15 -8.13 6.21
CA THR A 100 23.91 -6.88 6.17
C THR A 100 25.14 -6.95 7.06
N LYS A 101 26.16 -6.14 6.73
CA LYS A 101 27.31 -5.91 7.60
C LYS A 101 26.87 -5.30 8.92
N GLN A 102 26.02 -4.26 8.88
CA GLN A 102 25.51 -3.60 10.08
C GLN A 102 24.82 -4.57 11.04
N GLY A 103 23.95 -5.44 10.52
CA GLY A 103 23.30 -6.47 11.33
C GLY A 103 24.27 -7.51 11.91
N ARG A 104 25.35 -7.87 11.19
CA ARG A 104 26.39 -8.78 11.68
C ARG A 104 27.30 -8.16 12.72
N GLU A 105 27.46 -6.84 12.71
CA GLU A 105 28.26 -6.08 13.68
C GLU A 105 27.46 -5.67 14.93
N GLY A 106 26.17 -6.03 14.99
CA GLY A 106 25.32 -5.86 16.19
C GLY A 106 24.35 -4.68 16.14
N GLU A 107 24.34 -3.92 15.05
CA GLU A 107 23.50 -2.73 14.86
C GLU A 107 22.56 -2.93 13.66
N PRO A 108 21.62 -3.90 13.71
CA PRO A 108 20.74 -4.18 12.58
C PRO A 108 19.81 -3.02 12.26
N ILE A 109 19.47 -2.88 10.98
CA ILE A 109 18.44 -1.95 10.52
C ILE A 109 17.07 -2.49 10.93
N ASP A 110 16.26 -1.67 11.62
CA ASP A 110 14.91 -2.03 12.04
C ASP A 110 13.87 -1.77 10.95
N ILE A 111 12.96 -2.72 10.72
CA ILE A 111 11.77 -2.53 9.89
C ILE A 111 10.62 -2.07 10.78
N LEU A 112 10.11 -0.87 10.52
CA LEU A 112 8.99 -0.30 11.25
C LEU A 112 7.73 -0.23 10.38
N THR A 113 6.62 -0.68 10.94
CA THR A 113 5.31 -0.76 10.26
C THR A 113 4.21 -0.03 11.04
N PRO A 114 4.24 1.32 11.10
CA PRO A 114 3.36 2.09 11.99
C PRO A 114 1.86 1.89 11.75
N LEU A 115 1.48 1.42 10.55
CA LEU A 115 0.10 1.28 10.11
C LEU A 115 -0.40 -0.18 10.13
N ILE A 116 0.44 -1.15 10.52
CA ILE A 116 0.14 -2.58 10.31
C ILE A 116 -1.13 -3.04 11.03
N ASN A 117 -1.37 -2.51 12.23
CA ASN A 117 -2.49 -2.86 13.11
C ASN A 117 -3.56 -1.76 13.19
N LEU A 118 -3.55 -0.78 12.28
CA LEU A 118 -4.54 0.29 12.25
C LEU A 118 -5.66 -0.05 11.26
N LYS A 119 -6.91 0.25 11.59
CA LYS A 119 -7.99 0.26 10.59
C LYS A 119 -7.82 1.47 9.66
N LYS A 120 -8.45 1.45 8.49
CA LYS A 120 -8.47 2.62 7.59
C LYS A 120 -8.97 3.89 8.29
N THR A 121 -9.97 3.79 9.16
CA THR A 121 -10.47 4.91 9.96
C THR A 121 -9.41 5.46 10.92
N ASP A 122 -8.69 4.58 11.62
CA ASP A 122 -7.57 4.97 12.50
C ASP A 122 -6.44 5.64 11.70
N ILE A 123 -6.14 5.15 10.49
CA ILE A 123 -5.15 5.75 9.59
C ILE A 123 -5.59 7.16 9.17
N ILE A 124 -6.87 7.36 8.84
CA ILE A 124 -7.40 8.70 8.50
C ILE A 124 -7.32 9.63 9.70
N GLN A 125 -7.70 9.17 10.90
CA GLN A 125 -7.60 9.98 12.12
C GLN A 125 -6.16 10.35 12.45
N LEU A 126 -5.21 9.43 12.30
CA LEU A 126 -3.78 9.69 12.46
C LEU A 126 -3.29 10.70 11.41
N GLY A 127 -3.67 10.55 10.15
CA GLY A 127 -3.31 11.53 9.11
C GLY A 127 -3.90 12.91 9.38
N ASN A 128 -5.13 12.99 9.89
CA ASN A 128 -5.76 14.25 10.30
C ASN A 128 -4.99 14.93 11.43
N SER A 129 -4.57 14.18 12.47
CA SER A 129 -3.81 14.75 13.58
C SER A 129 -2.41 15.23 13.17
N LEU A 130 -1.84 14.62 12.12
CA LEU A 130 -0.56 15.01 11.52
C LEU A 130 -0.69 16.09 10.44
N GLY A 131 -1.91 16.50 10.07
CA GLY A 131 -2.14 17.51 9.03
C GLY A 131 -1.83 17.02 7.60
N VAL A 132 -2.10 15.75 7.29
CA VAL A 132 -1.89 15.18 5.95
C VAL A 132 -2.77 15.90 4.92
N PRO A 133 -2.21 16.41 3.80
CA PRO A 133 -2.97 16.98 2.71
C PRO A 133 -3.59 15.86 1.85
N TRP A 134 -4.76 15.36 2.26
CA TRP A 134 -5.41 14.19 1.66
C TRP A 134 -5.68 14.33 0.16
N GLU A 135 -5.88 15.53 -0.35
CA GLU A 135 -6.06 15.86 -1.76
C GLU A 135 -4.80 15.59 -2.62
N LYS A 136 -3.63 15.45 -1.98
CA LYS A 136 -2.35 15.14 -2.64
C LYS A 136 -1.96 13.67 -2.53
N THR A 137 -2.80 12.84 -1.90
CA THR A 137 -2.54 11.40 -1.72
C THR A 137 -3.31 10.59 -2.74
N TRP A 138 -2.81 9.40 -3.09
CA TRP A 138 -3.43 8.57 -4.12
C TRP A 138 -3.60 7.12 -3.67
N SER A 139 -4.75 6.53 -3.99
CA SER A 139 -5.03 5.12 -3.67
C SER A 139 -5.58 4.33 -4.87
N CYS A 140 -6.13 5.01 -5.89
CA CYS A 140 -6.82 4.36 -7.01
C CYS A 140 -5.90 3.47 -7.84
N TYR A 141 -6.34 2.24 -8.14
CA TYR A 141 -5.59 1.30 -8.97
C TYR A 141 -5.60 1.63 -10.47
N ALA A 142 -6.60 2.37 -10.96
CA ALA A 142 -6.74 2.66 -12.39
C ALA A 142 -5.65 3.61 -12.93
N GLY A 143 -4.99 4.39 -12.06
CA GLY A 143 -3.84 5.21 -12.45
C GLY A 143 -4.13 6.30 -13.51
N GLU A 144 -5.34 6.85 -13.54
CA GLU A 144 -5.72 7.94 -14.45
C GLU A 144 -5.67 9.33 -13.76
N ASP A 145 -6.07 10.39 -14.46
CA ASP A 145 -6.11 11.78 -13.93
C ASP A 145 -7.03 11.95 -12.71
N PHE A 146 -8.10 11.16 -12.64
CA PHE A 146 -9.08 11.16 -11.55
C PHE A 146 -9.27 9.77 -10.98
N ALA A 147 -9.42 9.69 -9.66
CA ALA A 147 -9.69 8.42 -8.98
C ALA A 147 -11.04 7.85 -9.47
N CYS A 148 -11.08 6.55 -9.78
CA CYS A 148 -12.25 5.95 -10.42
C CYS A 148 -13.47 5.82 -9.50
N GLY A 149 -13.29 5.87 -8.18
CA GLY A 149 -14.37 5.71 -7.20
C GLY A 149 -14.88 4.28 -7.00
N VAL A 150 -14.61 3.37 -7.94
CA VAL A 150 -15.25 2.05 -8.00
C VAL A 150 -14.32 0.85 -7.76
N CYS A 151 -13.00 1.00 -7.90
CA CYS A 151 -12.07 -0.09 -7.57
C CYS A 151 -11.97 -0.30 -6.05
N ASP A 152 -11.55 -1.49 -5.61
CA ASP A 152 -11.53 -1.83 -4.18
C ASP A 152 -10.79 -0.81 -3.32
N SER A 153 -9.63 -0.33 -3.77
CA SER A 153 -8.84 0.67 -3.04
C SER A 153 -9.56 2.02 -2.90
N CYS A 154 -10.29 2.45 -3.93
CA CYS A 154 -11.13 3.65 -3.86
C CYS A 154 -12.29 3.45 -2.88
N GLN A 155 -12.99 2.32 -2.96
CA GLN A 155 -14.15 2.04 -2.12
C GLN A 155 -13.76 1.91 -0.65
N LEU A 156 -12.64 1.26 -0.33
CA LEU A 156 -12.10 1.17 1.03
C LEU A 156 -11.78 2.55 1.61
N ARG A 157 -11.14 3.41 0.80
CA ARG A 157 -10.83 4.79 1.21
C ARG A 157 -12.10 5.60 1.45
N LEU A 158 -13.03 5.60 0.49
CA LEU A 158 -14.30 6.32 0.60
C LEU A 158 -15.14 5.85 1.79
N ALA A 159 -15.23 4.55 2.02
CA ALA A 159 -15.95 3.96 3.15
C ALA A 159 -15.36 4.44 4.48
N ALA A 160 -14.04 4.47 4.62
CA ALA A 160 -13.37 4.89 5.84
C ALA A 160 -13.56 6.40 6.13
N PHE A 161 -13.52 7.26 5.10
CA PHE A 161 -13.89 8.67 5.26
C PHE A 161 -15.36 8.83 5.69
N ALA A 162 -16.28 8.10 5.03
CA ALA A 162 -17.70 8.15 5.33
C ALA A 162 -18.04 7.66 6.74
N GLU A 163 -17.38 6.60 7.23
CA GLU A 163 -17.53 6.09 8.60
C GLU A 163 -17.17 7.14 9.66
N LEU A 164 -16.23 8.02 9.35
CA LEU A 164 -15.84 9.15 10.20
C LEU A 164 -16.73 10.40 10.01
N GLY A 165 -17.75 10.34 9.16
CA GLY A 165 -18.57 11.49 8.79
C GLY A 165 -17.80 12.55 7.99
N LEU A 166 -16.69 12.17 7.36
CA LEU A 166 -15.84 13.06 6.57
C LEU A 166 -16.09 12.87 5.08
N LYS A 167 -15.85 13.93 4.30
CA LYS A 167 -15.77 13.85 2.84
C LYS A 167 -14.32 13.76 2.42
N ASP A 168 -13.98 12.78 1.61
CA ASP A 168 -12.66 12.69 0.99
C ASP A 168 -12.43 13.87 0.03
N PRO A 169 -11.35 14.65 0.19
CA PRO A 169 -11.08 15.79 -0.67
C PRO A 169 -10.41 15.40 -2.00
N LEU A 170 -10.04 14.13 -2.21
CA LEU A 170 -9.49 13.66 -3.49
C LEU A 170 -10.55 13.81 -4.60
N PRO A 171 -10.19 14.29 -5.80
CA PRO A 171 -11.13 14.34 -6.92
C PRO A 171 -11.36 12.95 -7.53
N TYR A 172 -12.62 12.63 -7.76
CA TYR A 172 -13.08 11.39 -8.37
C TYR A 172 -13.73 11.68 -9.72
N ARG A 173 -13.76 10.68 -10.61
CA ARG A 173 -14.53 10.79 -11.86
C ARG A 173 -15.98 11.12 -11.53
N SER A 174 -16.55 12.07 -12.28
CA SER A 174 -17.99 12.24 -12.27
C SER A 174 -18.62 10.91 -12.64
N VAL A 175 -19.51 10.41 -11.79
CA VAL A 175 -20.41 9.34 -12.18
C VAL A 175 -21.28 9.93 -13.28
N GLU A 176 -20.92 9.70 -14.55
CA GLU A 176 -21.95 9.69 -15.57
C GLU A 176 -22.93 8.62 -15.12
N VAL A 177 -24.14 9.07 -14.78
CA VAL A 177 -25.26 8.20 -14.43
C VAL A 177 -25.35 7.19 -15.56
N ARG A 178 -24.85 5.97 -15.33
CA ARG A 178 -25.17 4.84 -16.18
C ARG A 178 -26.66 4.68 -16.03
N ASP A 179 -27.42 5.24 -16.96
CA ASP A 179 -28.85 5.04 -17.09
C ASP A 179 -29.10 3.55 -16.94
N LYS A 180 -29.62 3.16 -15.77
CA LYS A 180 -30.29 1.88 -15.61
C LYS A 180 -31.49 1.97 -16.53
N LYS A 181 -31.31 1.53 -17.79
CA LYS A 181 -32.43 1.23 -18.67
C LYS A 181 -33.31 0.23 -17.93
N LEU A 182 -34.48 0.74 -17.52
CA LEU A 182 -35.68 0.00 -17.15
C LEU A 182 -36.04 -1.03 -18.24
#